data_AF-A0A3D0NJQ4-F1
#
_entry.id   AF-A0A3D0NJQ4-F1
#
_cell.length_a   1.000
_cell.length_b   1.000
_cell.length_c   1.000
_cell.angle_alpha   90.00
_cell.angle_beta   90.00
_cell.angle_gamma   90.00
#
_symmetry.space_group_name_H-M   'P 1'
#
loop_
_entity.id
_entity.type
_entity.pdbx_description
1 polymer ?
#
loop_
_entity_poly.entity_id
_entity_poly.type
_entity_poly.pdbx_seq_one_letter_code
_entity_poly.pdbx_strand_id
1 'polypeptide(L)'
;MTDDVAADDVVAEDDATDDDATELGELDDDDLRRVLEALLLVVDTPVSAETLASATEQPVYRINDALGRMAEEFAARSSGIDLREAGGGWRMYTRARFAPYVERLLLDGARSKLTRAALETLAVV
;
A
#
# COMPACT_ATOMS: atom_id res chain seq x y z
N MET A 1 -42.47 -37.85 31.78
CA MET A 1 -42.81 -37.26 30.47
C MET A 1 -42.09 -35.94 30.44
N THR A 2 -40.79 -36.04 30.18
CA THR A 2 -39.82 -34.95 30.26
C THR A 2 -39.13 -34.98 28.91
N ASP A 3 -39.43 -33.98 28.10
CA ASP A 3 -38.99 -33.88 26.72
C ASP A 3 -37.50 -33.53 26.67
N ASP A 4 -36.78 -34.38 25.94
CA ASP A 4 -35.43 -34.28 25.45
C ASP A 4 -35.50 -33.63 24.08
N VAL A 5 -34.93 -32.43 23.89
CA VAL A 5 -34.57 -31.92 22.55
C VAL A 5 -33.31 -31.06 22.63
N ALA A 6 -32.22 -31.69 22.20
CA ALA A 6 -31.17 -31.22 21.30
C ALA A 6 -30.38 -29.94 21.63
N ALA A 7 -29.08 -30.18 21.78
CA ALA A 7 -28.02 -29.24 21.43
C ALA A 7 -28.13 -28.81 19.96
N ASP A 8 -27.85 -27.54 19.68
CA ASP A 8 -27.32 -27.15 18.38
C ASP A 8 -26.29 -26.03 18.57
N ASP A 9 -25.06 -26.38 18.22
CA ASP A 9 -23.86 -25.56 18.16
C ASP A 9 -23.85 -24.92 16.77
N VAL A 10 -24.23 -23.64 16.68
CA VAL A 10 -24.07 -22.86 15.44
C VAL A 10 -22.82 -22.01 15.54
N VAL A 11 -21.68 -22.67 15.35
CA VAL A 11 -20.53 -22.09 14.65
C VAL A 11 -20.92 -21.94 13.18
N ALA A 12 -21.11 -20.69 12.75
CA ALA A 12 -21.14 -20.31 11.34
C ALA A 12 -20.03 -19.26 11.16
N GLU A 13 -18.82 -19.71 10.83
CA GLU A 13 -18.30 -19.86 9.46
C GLU A 13 -17.70 -18.53 8.96
N ASP A 14 -16.37 -18.49 9.10
CA ASP A 14 -15.43 -17.68 8.33
C ASP A 14 -15.65 -17.95 6.85
N ASP A 15 -16.47 -17.13 6.18
CA ASP A 15 -16.61 -17.17 4.73
C ASP A 15 -15.75 -16.07 4.13
N ALA A 16 -14.47 -16.39 4.00
CA ALA A 16 -13.56 -15.74 3.08
C ALA A 16 -14.01 -16.05 1.64
N THR A 17 -14.90 -15.22 1.10
CA THR A 17 -15.12 -15.12 -0.34
C THR A 17 -14.30 -13.95 -0.88
N ASP A 18 -12.99 -14.19 -1.03
CA ASP A 18 -12.09 -13.35 -1.84
C ASP A 18 -12.17 -13.80 -3.32
N ASP A 19 -13.38 -13.76 -3.88
CA ASP A 19 -13.67 -14.23 -5.23
C ASP A 19 -14.64 -13.31 -5.98
N ASP A 20 -14.29 -12.02 -6.10
CA ASP A 20 -14.96 -11.10 -7.04
C ASP A 20 -13.99 -10.04 -7.60
N ALA A 21 -12.84 -10.48 -8.09
CA ALA A 21 -11.85 -9.60 -8.75
C ALA A 21 -12.26 -9.13 -10.16
N THR A 22 -13.54 -9.24 -10.58
CA THR A 22 -13.91 -8.94 -11.99
C THR A 22 -15.28 -8.27 -12.20
N GLU A 23 -15.82 -7.56 -11.22
CA GLU A 23 -16.83 -6.52 -11.50
C GLU A 23 -16.27 -5.19 -11.02
N LEU A 24 -15.56 -4.47 -11.90
CA LEU A 24 -15.15 -3.08 -11.64
C LEU A 24 -16.40 -2.18 -11.67
N GLY A 25 -17.28 -2.37 -10.68
CA GLY A 25 -18.46 -1.57 -10.43
C GLY A 25 -18.09 -0.17 -9.92
N GLU A 26 -19.10 0.65 -9.68
CA GLU A 26 -18.92 1.99 -9.11
C GLU A 26 -18.26 1.88 -7.72
N LEU A 27 -16.96 2.16 -7.64
CA LEU A 27 -16.21 2.16 -6.38
C LEU A 27 -16.72 3.28 -5.50
N ASP A 28 -17.07 2.96 -4.25
CA ASP A 28 -17.33 4.00 -3.26
C ASP A 28 -16.04 4.79 -2.93
N ASP A 29 -16.17 5.90 -2.21
CA ASP A 29 -15.03 6.80 -1.94
C ASP A 29 -13.92 6.11 -1.13
N ASP A 30 -14.27 5.18 -0.23
CA ASP A 30 -13.31 4.49 0.62
C ASP A 30 -12.58 3.37 -0.13
N ASP A 31 -13.30 2.60 -0.94
CA ASP A 31 -12.73 1.56 -1.79
C ASP A 31 -11.85 2.16 -2.88
N LEU A 32 -12.27 3.27 -3.50
CA LEU A 32 -11.42 4.00 -4.43
C LEU A 32 -10.11 4.42 -3.76
N ARG A 33 -10.17 4.93 -2.54
CA ARG A 33 -8.96 5.31 -1.77
C ARG A 33 -8.07 4.10 -1.49
N ARG A 34 -8.65 2.97 -1.07
CA ARG A 34 -7.91 1.71 -0.82
C ARG A 34 -7.23 1.18 -2.08
N VAL A 35 -7.94 1.21 -3.22
CA VAL A 35 -7.40 0.81 -4.52
C VAL A 35 -6.26 1.74 -4.94
N LEU A 36 -6.43 3.06 -4.83
CA LEU A 36 -5.38 4.03 -5.16
C LEU A 36 -4.14 3.86 -4.27
N GLU A 37 -4.32 3.56 -2.98
CA GLU A 37 -3.21 3.25 -2.08
C GLU A 37 -2.43 2.01 -2.54
N ALA A 38 -3.14 0.93 -2.92
CA ALA A 38 -2.53 -0.28 -3.44
C ALA A 38 -1.77 -0.04 -4.76
N LEU A 39 -2.36 0.70 -5.70
CA LEU A 39 -1.70 1.03 -6.97
C LEU A 39 -0.44 1.88 -6.75
N LEU A 40 -0.54 2.92 -5.92
CA LEU A 40 0.58 3.83 -5.63
C LEU A 40 1.72 3.17 -4.85
N LEU A 41 1.43 2.10 -4.12
CA LEU A 41 2.45 1.31 -3.41
C LEU A 41 3.36 0.54 -4.38
N VAL A 42 2.81 0.07 -5.51
CA VAL A 42 3.51 -0.81 -6.46
C VAL A 42 4.28 -0.03 -7.53
N VAL A 43 3.84 1.19 -7.87
CA VAL A 43 4.48 1.99 -8.93
C VAL A 43 5.87 2.48 -8.53
N ASP A 44 6.85 2.27 -9.42
CA ASP A 44 8.23 2.70 -9.25
C ASP A 44 8.56 3.99 -10.00
N THR A 45 7.58 4.61 -10.66
CA THR A 45 7.64 5.90 -11.38
C THR A 45 6.37 6.73 -11.12
N PRO A 46 6.40 8.07 -11.25
CA PRO A 46 5.18 8.88 -11.12
C PRO A 46 4.13 8.46 -12.14
N VAL A 47 2.88 8.24 -11.68
CA VAL A 47 1.76 7.77 -12.51
C VAL A 47 0.72 8.88 -12.68
N SER A 48 0.25 9.12 -13.90
CA SER A 48 -0.71 10.20 -14.14
C SER A 48 -2.12 9.85 -13.61
N ALA A 49 -2.91 10.87 -13.33
CA ALA A 49 -4.30 10.69 -12.90
C ALA A 49 -5.14 9.99 -13.98
N GLU A 50 -4.82 10.20 -15.26
CA GLU A 50 -5.48 9.53 -16.39
C GLU A 50 -5.17 8.03 -16.43
N THR A 51 -3.93 7.63 -16.14
CA THR A 51 -3.57 6.20 -16.05
C THR A 51 -4.29 5.52 -14.88
N LEU A 52 -4.34 6.17 -13.70
CA LEU A 52 -5.08 5.67 -12.54
C LEU A 52 -6.59 5.60 -12.80
N ALA A 53 -7.16 6.61 -13.45
CA ALA A 53 -8.56 6.63 -13.87
C ALA A 53 -8.87 5.46 -14.82
N SER A 54 -8.01 5.21 -15.81
CA SER A 54 -8.18 4.08 -16.72
C SER A 54 -8.07 2.73 -16.03
N ALA A 55 -7.21 2.59 -15.00
CA ALA A 55 -7.02 1.33 -14.29
C ALA A 55 -8.15 1.02 -13.29
N THR A 56 -8.81 2.07 -12.77
CA THR A 56 -9.90 1.97 -11.78
C THR A 56 -11.29 2.10 -12.40
N GLU A 57 -11.36 2.38 -13.72
CA GLU A 57 -12.58 2.72 -14.45
C GLU A 57 -13.37 3.90 -13.83
N GLN A 58 -12.67 4.82 -13.17
CA GLN A 58 -13.25 6.00 -12.53
C GLN A 58 -12.98 7.30 -13.29
N PRO A 59 -13.82 8.34 -13.15
CA PRO A 59 -13.55 9.64 -13.75
C PRO A 59 -12.28 10.31 -13.22
N VAL A 60 -11.49 10.94 -14.10
CA VAL A 60 -10.22 11.62 -13.76
C VAL A 60 -10.38 12.67 -12.66
N TYR A 61 -11.49 13.41 -12.63
CA TYR A 61 -11.73 14.42 -11.58
C TYR A 61 -11.86 13.78 -10.18
N ARG A 62 -12.47 12.58 -10.10
CA ARG A 62 -12.66 11.82 -8.86
C ARG A 62 -11.33 11.27 -8.36
N ILE A 63 -10.47 10.82 -9.27
CA ILE A 63 -9.10 10.42 -8.96
C ILE A 63 -8.29 11.59 -8.38
N ASN A 64 -8.33 12.76 -9.02
CA ASN A 64 -7.58 13.92 -8.53
C ASN A 64 -8.06 14.38 -7.14
N ASP A 65 -9.36 14.40 -6.92
CA ASP A 65 -9.94 14.74 -5.60
C ASP A 65 -9.53 13.72 -4.53
N ALA A 66 -9.61 12.42 -4.82
CA ALA A 66 -9.17 11.37 -3.91
C ALA A 66 -7.66 11.48 -3.58
N LEU A 67 -6.80 11.68 -4.59
CA LEU A 67 -5.35 11.85 -4.40
C LEU A 67 -5.01 13.08 -3.57
N GLY A 68 -5.72 14.20 -3.79
CA GLY A 68 -5.60 15.42 -2.99
C GLY A 68 -5.94 15.17 -1.52
N ARG A 69 -7.10 14.54 -1.24
CA ARG A 69 -7.52 14.18 0.11
C ARG A 69 -6.53 13.23 0.80
N MET A 70 -6.06 12.20 0.09
CA MET A 70 -5.04 11.27 0.61
C MET A 70 -3.74 11.99 0.99
N ALA A 71 -3.29 12.94 0.16
CA ALA A 71 -2.09 13.73 0.44
C ALA A 71 -2.28 14.59 1.70
N GLU A 72 -3.43 15.24 1.84
CA GLU A 72 -3.79 16.02 3.03
C GLU A 72 -3.87 15.15 4.28
N GLU A 73 -4.50 13.97 4.22
CA GLU A 73 -4.59 13.02 5.33
C GLU A 73 -3.22 12.53 5.79
N PHE A 74 -2.34 12.17 4.85
CA PHE A 74 -0.97 11.78 5.16
C PHE A 74 -0.19 12.92 5.81
N ALA A 75 -0.40 14.17 5.37
CA ALA A 75 0.21 15.34 6.00
C ALA A 75 -0.36 15.60 7.41
N ALA A 76 -1.69 15.56 7.57
CA ALA A 76 -2.40 15.85 8.82
C ALA A 76 -1.99 14.89 9.95
N ARG A 77 -1.88 13.59 9.66
CA ARG A 77 -1.42 12.59 10.64
C ARG A 77 0.10 12.55 10.81
N SER A 78 0.84 13.47 10.19
CA SER A 78 2.30 13.47 10.18
C SER A 78 2.88 12.12 9.75
N SER A 79 2.36 11.52 8.68
CA SER A 79 2.82 10.23 8.15
C SER A 79 4.30 10.26 7.74
N GLY A 80 4.94 9.08 7.79
CA GLY A 80 6.23 8.83 7.15
C GLY A 80 6.19 8.86 5.63
N ILE A 81 4.99 8.70 5.07
CA ILE A 81 4.70 8.77 3.64
C ILE A 81 4.31 10.20 3.28
N ASP A 82 4.75 10.63 2.09
CA ASP A 82 4.41 11.90 1.47
C ASP A 82 3.96 11.61 0.03
N LEU A 83 2.66 11.78 -0.24
CA LEU A 83 2.11 11.64 -1.59
C LEU A 83 2.30 12.97 -2.32
N ARG A 84 3.01 12.95 -3.44
CA ARG A 84 3.37 14.16 -4.19
C ARG A 84 2.98 14.05 -5.65
N GLU A 85 2.54 15.17 -6.20
CA GLU A 85 2.44 15.39 -7.63
C GLU A 85 3.78 15.93 -8.17
N ALA A 86 4.39 15.24 -9.12
CA ALA A 86 5.63 15.64 -9.78
C ALA A 86 5.62 15.20 -11.25
N GLY A 87 5.97 16.12 -12.15
CA GLY A 87 6.08 15.81 -13.59
C GLY A 87 4.76 15.39 -14.24
N GLY A 88 3.61 15.83 -13.71
CA GLY A 88 2.28 15.45 -14.19
C GLY A 88 1.79 14.08 -13.71
N GLY A 89 2.45 13.50 -12.71
CA GLY A 89 2.04 12.24 -12.09
C GLY A 89 2.18 12.25 -10.58
N TRP A 90 1.60 11.24 -9.96
CA TRP A 90 1.54 11.05 -8.52
C TRP A 90 2.45 9.91 -8.10
N ARG A 91 3.09 10.07 -6.94
CA ARG A 91 3.91 9.01 -6.35
C ARG A 91 4.02 9.18 -4.84
N MET A 92 4.12 8.05 -4.13
CA MET A 92 4.50 8.04 -2.72
C MET A 92 6.02 8.17 -2.57
N TYR A 93 6.42 9.03 -1.64
CA TYR A 93 7.80 9.23 -1.20
C TYR A 93 7.90 9.06 0.31
N THR A 94 9.12 8.82 0.80
CA THR A 94 9.39 8.97 2.23
C THR A 94 9.55 10.45 2.57
N ARG A 95 9.01 10.87 3.72
CA ARG A 95 9.11 12.26 4.15
C ARG A 95 10.55 12.58 4.56
N ALA A 96 11.08 13.72 4.08
CA ALA A 96 12.49 14.09 4.19
C ALA A 96 13.07 14.04 5.62
N ARG A 97 12.28 14.38 6.64
CA ARG A 97 12.70 14.32 8.06
C ARG A 97 13.11 12.92 8.52
N PHE A 98 12.66 11.88 7.81
CA PHE A 98 12.98 10.47 8.10
C PHE A 98 14.12 9.91 7.25
N ALA A 99 14.71 10.71 6.35
CA ALA A 99 15.83 10.30 5.50
C ALA A 99 16.99 9.63 6.26
N PRO A 100 17.43 10.11 7.45
CA PRO A 100 18.53 9.46 8.18
C PRO A 100 18.25 8.01 8.56
N TYR A 101 16.99 7.64 8.82
CA TYR A 101 16.61 6.28 9.17
C TYR A 101 16.57 5.37 7.94
N VAL A 102 16.07 5.89 6.81
CA VAL A 102 16.06 5.18 5.53
C VAL A 102 17.48 4.92 5.06
N GLU A 103 18.36 5.93 5.12
CA GLU A 103 19.77 5.81 4.78
C GLU A 103 20.47 4.74 5.62
N ARG A 104 20.27 4.76 6.95
CA ARG A 104 20.85 3.74 7.84
C ARG A 104 20.42 2.32 7.45
N LEU A 105 19.14 2.10 7.17
CA LEU A 105 18.63 0.79 6.75
C LEU A 105 19.29 0.31 5.44
N LEU A 106 19.41 1.20 4.46
CA LEU A 106 20.02 0.89 3.16
C LEU A 106 21.53 0.63 3.29
N LEU A 107 22.23 1.39 4.13
CA LEU A 107 23.67 1.25 4.38
C LEU A 107 24.00 0.00 5.20
N ASP A 108 23.17 -0.33 6.20
CA ASP A 108 23.34 -1.55 7.00
C ASP A 108 23.04 -2.81 6.16
N GLY A 109 22.04 -2.74 5.28
CA GLY A 109 21.77 -3.81 4.30
C GLY A 109 22.88 -4.03 3.27
N ALA A 110 23.67 -2.99 2.95
CA ALA A 110 24.86 -3.13 2.11
C ALA A 110 26.00 -3.87 2.83
N ARG A 111 26.13 -3.71 4.16
CA ARG A 111 27.10 -4.46 4.97
C ARG A 111 26.66 -5.91 5.23
N SER A 112 25.36 -6.19 5.33
CA SER A 112 24.86 -7.54 5.57
C SER A 112 24.98 -8.50 4.36
N LYS A 113 25.24 -7.97 3.16
CA LYS A 113 25.52 -8.78 1.96
C LYS A 113 26.95 -9.34 1.90
N LEU A 114 27.85 -8.95 2.80
CA LEU A 114 29.14 -9.62 2.98
C LEU A 114 28.92 -10.85 3.88
N THR A 115 28.78 -12.02 3.25
CA THR A 115 28.72 -13.29 3.97
C THR A 115 30.01 -13.52 4.74
N ARG A 116 29.97 -14.36 5.79
CA ARG A 116 31.16 -14.75 6.56
C ARG A 116 32.32 -15.22 5.67
N ALA A 117 32.01 -15.89 4.56
CA ALA A 117 32.98 -16.33 3.56
C ALA A 117 33.66 -15.18 2.79
N ALA A 118 32.94 -14.08 2.51
CA ALA A 118 33.50 -12.88 1.86
C ALA A 118 34.36 -12.04 2.83
N LEU A 119 34.06 -12.09 4.13
CA LEU A 119 34.86 -11.43 5.17
C LEU A 119 36.18 -12.18 5.46
N GLU A 120 36.19 -13.52 5.34
CA GLU A 120 37.41 -14.33 5.48
C GLU A 120 38.44 -14.08 4.37
N THR A 121 38.01 -13.67 3.17
CA THR A 121 38.92 -13.34 2.06
C THR A 121 39.50 -11.92 2.15
N LEU A 122 38.79 -10.98 2.77
CA LEU A 122 39.25 -9.59 2.91
C LEU A 122 40.21 -9.39 4.10
N ALA A 123 40.17 -10.27 5.09
CA ALA A 123 41.08 -10.23 6.25
C ALA A 123 42.43 -10.94 6.00
N VAL A 124 42.65 -11.46 4.78
CA VAL A 124 43.90 -12.11 4.35
C VAL A 124 44.50 -11.28 3.21
N VAL A 125 44.84 -10.01 3.48
CA VAL A 125 45.87 -9.23 2.77
C VAL A 125 46.53 -8.29 3.78
#